data_AF-A0A9E4AQH6-F1
#
_entry.id   AF-A0A9E4AQH6-F1
#
_cell.length_a   1.000
_cell.length_b   1.000
_cell.length_c   1.000
_cell.angle_alpha   90.00
_cell.angle_beta   90.00
_cell.angle_gamma   90.00
#
_symmetry.space_group_name_H-M   'P 1'
#
loop_
_entity.id
_entity.type
_entity.pdbx_description
1 polymer ?
#
loop_
_entity_poly.entity_id
_entity_poly.type
_entity_poly.pdbx_seq_one_letter_code
_entity_poly.pdbx_strand_id
1 'polypeptide(L)'
;MIRKLKVGVLGIVENYTGEIFGEGAGADLATEMDLPFLGSLSLRSDYRDTSQPTVLSSPEVMDEYREVAERVKAGLAALAADKA
;
A
#
# COMPACT_ATOMS: atom_id res chain seq x y z
N MET A 1 -15.21 10.69 0.78
CA MET A 1 -14.78 11.30 -0.51
C MET A 1 -14.57 10.27 -1.62
N ILE A 2 -13.95 9.12 -1.33
CA ILE A 2 -13.65 8.08 -2.34
C ILE A 2 -14.87 7.60 -3.15
N ARG A 3 -16.03 7.39 -2.51
CA ARG A 3 -17.26 6.94 -3.22
C ARG A 3 -17.80 7.93 -4.26
N LYS A 4 -17.34 9.19 -4.24
CA LYS A 4 -17.75 10.21 -5.22
C LYS A 4 -16.89 10.20 -6.49
N LEU A 5 -15.74 9.51 -6.47
CA LEU A 5 -14.89 9.38 -7.63
C LEU A 5 -15.42 8.23 -8.50
N LYS A 6 -15.66 8.49 -9.79
CA LYS A 6 -16.10 7.47 -10.76
C LYS A 6 -14.93 6.59 -11.21
N VAL A 7 -14.08 6.16 -10.28
CA VAL A 7 -12.92 5.28 -10.53
C VAL A 7 -12.94 4.11 -9.57
N GLY A 8 -12.51 2.94 -10.04
CA GLY A 8 -12.34 1.77 -9.19
C GLY A 8 -11.20 1.98 -8.20
N VAL A 9 -11.45 1.66 -6.93
CA VAL A 9 -10.43 1.69 -5.88
C VAL A 9 -9.95 0.26 -5.67
N LEU A 10 -8.66 0.01 -5.91
CA LEU A 10 -8.06 -1.32 -5.72
C LEU A 10 -7.88 -1.71 -4.26
N GLY A 11 -7.70 -0.72 -3.38
CA GLY A 11 -7.46 -0.93 -1.97
C GLY A 11 -6.75 0.26 -1.32
N ILE A 12 -6.29 0.05 -0.10
CA ILE A 12 -5.65 1.06 0.75
C ILE A 12 -4.22 0.64 1.05
N VAL A 13 -3.27 1.58 0.89
CA VAL A 13 -1.90 1.44 1.41
C VAL A 13 -1.74 2.44 2.54
N GLU A 14 -1.27 1.99 3.70
CA GLU A 14 -0.98 2.86 4.84
C GLU A 14 0.47 3.35 4.75
N ASN A 15 0.67 4.66 4.71
CA ASN A 15 2.00 5.25 4.65
C ASN A 15 2.42 5.78 6.03
N TYR A 16 3.72 5.72 6.31
CA TYR A 16 4.36 6.18 7.56
C TYR A 16 3.91 5.40 8.80
N THR A 17 3.96 4.08 8.75
CA THR A 17 3.79 3.26 9.96
C THR A 17 5.05 3.25 10.82
N GLY A 18 4.90 3.03 12.12
CA GLY A 18 6.00 2.83 13.05
C GLY A 18 5.79 3.49 14.41
N GLU A 19 6.79 3.43 15.28
CA GLU A 19 6.68 3.83 16.69
C GLU A 19 6.15 5.26 16.92
N ILE A 20 6.56 6.22 16.07
CA ILE A 20 6.18 7.64 16.21
C ILE A 20 4.78 7.93 15.66
N PHE A 21 4.41 7.29 14.55
CA PHE A 21 3.19 7.59 13.79
C PHE A 21 2.05 6.59 14.06
N GLY A 22 2.33 5.49 14.77
CA GLY A 22 1.39 4.40 14.97
C GLY A 22 1.21 3.54 13.72
N GLU A 23 0.21 2.68 13.77
CA GLU A 23 -0.20 1.79 12.68
C GLU A 23 -1.67 1.39 12.85
N GLY A 24 -2.31 0.93 11.76
CA GLY A 24 -3.62 0.29 11.80
C GLY A 24 -4.78 1.16 11.33
N ALA A 25 -4.64 2.48 11.29
CA ALA A 25 -5.71 3.37 10.84
C ALA A 25 -6.08 3.11 9.36
N GLY A 26 -5.09 2.77 8.53
CA GLY A 26 -5.32 2.36 7.15
C GLY A 26 -6.06 1.03 7.02
N ALA A 27 -5.77 0.06 7.90
CA ALA A 27 -6.44 -1.24 7.94
C ALA A 27 -7.89 -1.14 8.46
N ASP A 28 -8.12 -0.30 9.48
CA ASP A 28 -9.45 0.00 10.00
C ASP A 28 -10.31 0.68 8.92
N LEU A 29 -9.75 1.65 8.20
CA LEU A 29 -10.44 2.31 7.09
C LEU A 29 -10.74 1.34 5.96
N ALA A 30 -9.84 0.41 5.64
CA ALA A 30 -10.05 -0.60 4.62
C ALA A 30 -11.25 -1.48 4.98
N THR A 31 -11.35 -1.87 6.25
CA THR A 31 -12.49 -2.62 6.80
C THR A 31 -13.79 -1.82 6.76
N GLU A 32 -13.79 -0.55 7.21
CA GLU A 32 -14.97 0.32 7.19
C GLU A 32 -15.51 0.53 5.77
N MET A 33 -14.60 0.61 4.80
CA MET A 33 -14.93 0.90 3.42
C MET A 33 -15.21 -0.34 2.57
N ASP A 34 -15.04 -1.55 3.12
CA ASP A 34 -15.08 -2.82 2.39
C ASP A 34 -14.11 -2.82 1.20
N LEU A 35 -12.87 -2.39 1.46
CA LEU A 35 -11.79 -2.32 0.49
C LEU A 35 -10.63 -3.23 0.92
N PRO A 36 -9.86 -3.81 -0.02
CA PRO A 36 -8.66 -4.54 0.32
C PRO A 36 -7.62 -3.66 1.01
N PHE A 37 -6.99 -4.18 2.08
CA PHE A 37 -5.77 -3.61 2.61
C PHE A 37 -4.57 -4.16 1.83
N LEU A 38 -3.83 -3.26 1.18
CA LEU A 38 -2.73 -3.61 0.29
C LEU A 38 -1.39 -3.67 1.04
N GLY A 39 -1.30 -3.10 2.24
CA GLY A 39 -0.11 -3.16 3.08
C GLY A 39 0.25 -1.79 3.67
N SER A 40 1.36 -1.77 4.39
CA SER A 40 1.91 -0.56 5.01
C SER A 40 3.34 -0.28 4.56
N LEU A 41 3.72 0.99 4.60
CA LEU A 41 5.09 1.46 4.34
C LEU A 41 5.60 2.15 5.60
N SER A 42 6.66 1.61 6.20
CA SER A 42 7.18 2.12 7.47
C SER A 42 7.99 3.39 7.27
N LEU A 43 7.96 4.29 8.24
CA LEU A 43 8.86 5.44 8.26
C LEU A 43 10.28 4.98 8.61
N ARG A 44 11.17 4.97 7.61
CA ARG A 44 12.55 4.47 7.74
C ARG A 44 13.58 5.56 7.51
N SER A 45 14.71 5.46 8.20
CA SER A 45 15.85 6.37 7.97
C SER A 45 16.44 6.25 6.57
N ASP A 46 16.28 5.09 5.93
CA ASP A 46 16.83 4.77 4.60
C ASP A 46 16.32 5.73 3.53
N TYR A 47 15.10 6.27 3.70
CA TYR A 47 14.53 7.26 2.80
C TYR A 47 15.27 8.62 2.81
N ARG A 48 16.23 8.83 3.73
CA ARG A 48 17.09 10.02 3.72
C ARG A 48 18.19 9.94 2.66
N ASP A 49 18.54 8.74 2.20
CA ASP A 49 19.46 8.59 1.07
C ASP A 49 18.73 8.88 -0.24
N THR A 50 19.13 9.98 -0.89
CA THR A 50 18.54 10.45 -2.15
C THR A 50 19.39 10.09 -3.37
N SER A 51 20.45 9.29 -3.20
CA SER A 51 21.34 8.90 -4.30
C SER A 51 20.68 7.94 -5.29
N GLN A 52 19.70 7.16 -4.84
CA GLN A 52 18.93 6.21 -5.65
C GLN A 52 17.56 5.91 -4.99
N PRO A 53 16.60 5.34 -5.73
CA PRO A 53 15.36 4.86 -5.13
C PRO A 53 15.64 3.92 -3.96
N THR A 54 15.08 4.20 -2.78
CA THR A 54 15.38 3.47 -1.53
C THR A 54 15.09 1.96 -1.63
N VAL A 55 14.16 1.57 -2.49
CA VAL A 55 13.87 0.16 -2.81
C VAL A 55 15.09 -0.60 -3.35
N LEU A 56 16.06 0.09 -3.95
CA LEU A 56 17.28 -0.52 -4.49
C LEU A 56 18.40 -0.67 -3.45
N SER A 57 18.31 0.05 -2.33
CA SER A 57 19.34 0.09 -1.28
C SER A 57 18.91 -0.47 0.07
N SER A 58 17.61 -0.58 0.34
CA SER A 58 17.04 -1.08 1.59
C SER A 58 16.24 -2.36 1.33
N PRO A 59 16.71 -3.54 1.78
CA PRO A 59 15.98 -4.79 1.69
C PRO A 59 14.60 -4.74 2.37
N GLU A 60 14.49 -4.03 3.48
CA GLU A 60 13.24 -3.87 4.21
C GLU A 60 12.22 -3.05 3.41
N VAL A 61 12.65 -1.95 2.79
CA VAL A 61 11.78 -1.17 1.89
C VAL A 61 11.42 -2.00 0.66
N MET A 62 12.35 -2.79 0.12
CA MET A 62 12.08 -3.71 -0.99
C MET A 62 10.97 -4.71 -0.63
N ASP A 63 11.01 -5.30 0.56
CA ASP A 63 10.01 -6.27 0.98
C ASP A 63 8.62 -5.64 1.17
N GLU A 64 8.54 -4.44 1.78
CA GLU A 64 7.29 -3.66 1.91
C GLU A 64 6.68 -3.35 0.53
N TYR A 65 7.48 -2.84 -0.40
CA TYR A 65 7.01 -2.55 -1.76
C TYR A 65 6.62 -3.82 -2.52
N ARG A 66 7.33 -4.93 -2.33
CA ARG A 66 7.00 -6.21 -2.97
C ARG A 66 5.65 -6.72 -2.48
N GLU A 67 5.37 -6.65 -1.17
CA GLU A 67 4.07 -7.03 -0.61
C GLU A 67 2.92 -6.22 -1.24
N VAL A 68 3.07 -4.89 -1.28
CA VAL A 68 2.07 -4.00 -1.90
C VAL A 68 1.91 -4.33 -3.39
N ALA A 69 3.01 -4.50 -4.12
CA ALA A 69 2.97 -4.78 -5.56
C ALA A 69 2.28 -6.11 -5.88
N GLU A 70 2.53 -7.17 -5.11
CA GLU A 70 1.87 -8.47 -5.33
C GLU A 70 0.37 -8.40 -5.04
N ARG A 71 -0.06 -7.69 -3.99
CA ARG A 71 -1.50 -7.49 -3.74
C ARG A 71 -2.18 -6.62 -4.80
N VAL A 72 -1.50 -5.59 -5.30
CA VAL A 72 -2.00 -4.78 -6.42
C VAL A 72 -2.17 -5.63 -7.69
N LYS A 73 -1.18 -6.47 -8.02
CA LYS A 73 -1.28 -7.39 -9.17
C LYS A 73 -2.47 -8.35 -9.02
N ALA A 74 -2.66 -8.93 -7.83
CA ALA A 74 -3.79 -9.81 -7.57
C ALA A 74 -5.13 -9.09 -7.73
N GLY A 75 -5.26 -7.86 -7.20
CA GLY A 75 -6.48 -7.05 -7.35
C GLY A 75 -6.78 -6.69 -8.81
N LEU A 76 -5.76 -6.37 -9.61
CA LEU A 76 -5.92 -6.10 -11.04
C LEU A 76 -6.36 -7.35 -11.81
N ALA A 77 -5.79 -8.52 -11.49
CA ALA A 77 -6.16 -9.79 -12.12
C ALA A 77 -7.62 -10.15 -11.82
N ALA A 78 -8.08 -9.97 -10.57
CA ALA A 78 -9.46 -10.19 -10.18
C ALA A 78 -10.43 -9.26 -10.95
N LEU A 79 -10.12 -7.97 -11.06
CA LEU A 79 -10.93 -7.02 -11.82
C LEU A 79 -10.97 -7.31 -13.33
N ALA A 80 -9.90 -7.89 -13.88
CA ALA A 80 -9.87 -8.31 -15.28
C ALA A 80 -10.75 -9.55 -15.51
N ALA A 81 -10.74 -10.50 -14.57
CA ALA A 81 -11.58 -11.70 -14.62
C ALA A 81 -13.08 -11.38 -14.46
N ASP A 82 -13.45 -10.45 -13.59
CA ASP A 82 -14.86 -10.03 -13.40
C ASP A 82 -15.47 -9.31 -14.62
N LYS A 83 -14.62 -8.80 -15.52
CA LYS A 83 -15.04 -8.10 -16.74
C LYS A 83 -15.07 -8.98 -17.99
N ALA A 84 -14.61 -10.23 -17.89
CA ALA A 84 -14.60 -11.22 -18.97
C ALA A 84 -15.89 -12.02 -18.99
#